data_AF-F2Q975-F1
#
_entry.id   AF-F2Q975-F1
#
_cell.length_a   1.000
_cell.length_b   1.000
_cell.length_c   1.000
_cell.angle_alpha   90.00
_cell.angle_beta   90.00
_cell.angle_gamma   90.00
#
_symmetry.space_group_name_H-M   'P 1'
#
loop_
_entity.id
_entity.type
_entity.pdbx_description
1 polymer ?
#
loop_
_entity_poly.entity_id
_entity_poly.type
_entity_poly.pdbx_seq_one_letter_code
_entity_poly.pdbx_strand_id
1 'polypeptide(L)'
;MLIAVYFLLTSPIRDTAPDRAGFRFYEELFMSIYDISVERIHACTLSTTAFIMMISDIEGALQVINALNHCGVPDHIDEDGWPDRTMQILSIAQMLGHASEAQLIPDRLFERYVADLIVLGHQTDAYAWNYGFRAGVTRAIELRYEEQM
;
A
#
# COMPACT_ATOMS: atom_id res chain seq x y z
N MET A 1 1.62 -8.38 -25.66
CA MET A 1 3.10 -8.27 -25.67
C MET A 1 3.75 -9.66 -25.64
N LEU A 2 3.30 -10.58 -26.50
CA LEU A 2 3.78 -11.98 -26.58
C LEU A 2 4.29 -12.34 -27.99
N ILE A 3 4.13 -11.43 -28.96
CA ILE A 3 4.47 -11.65 -30.37
C ILE A 3 5.96 -11.40 -30.65
N ALA A 4 6.63 -10.57 -29.83
CA ALA A 4 8.05 -10.26 -30.01
C ALA A 4 9.00 -11.41 -29.62
N VAL A 5 8.58 -12.32 -28.74
CA VAL A 5 9.42 -13.43 -28.26
C VAL A 5 9.48 -14.57 -29.28
N TYR A 6 8.42 -14.77 -30.07
CA TYR A 6 8.37 -15.85 -31.05
C TYR A 6 9.24 -15.57 -32.30
N PHE A 7 9.41 -14.29 -32.67
CA PHE A 7 10.19 -13.91 -33.85
C PHE A 7 11.72 -14.07 -33.65
N LEU A 8 12.18 -14.06 -32.39
CA LEU A 8 13.59 -14.24 -32.03
C LEU A 8 14.02 -15.71 -31.95
N LEU A 9 13.09 -16.66 -31.83
CA LEU A 9 13.40 -18.09 -31.68
C LEU A 9 13.41 -18.88 -33.01
N THR A 10 12.96 -18.29 -34.12
CA THR A 10 12.81 -19.01 -35.41
C THR A 10 13.73 -18.51 -36.53
N SER A 11 14.64 -17.57 -36.26
CA SER A 11 15.58 -17.11 -37.29
C SER A 11 16.77 -18.09 -37.39
N PRO A 12 17.03 -18.68 -38.57
CA PRO A 12 18.13 -19.61 -38.75
C PRO A 12 19.46 -18.88 -38.56
N ILE A 13 20.29 -19.43 -37.67
CA ILE A 13 21.63 -18.98 -37.35
C ILE A 13 22.43 -18.85 -38.66
N ARG A 14 22.68 -17.61 -39.09
CA ARG A 14 23.82 -17.32 -39.95
C ARG A 14 25.00 -17.03 -39.04
N ASP A 15 25.99 -17.90 -39.09
CA ASP A 15 27.30 -17.76 -38.46
C ASP A 15 27.95 -16.44 -38.89
N THR A 16 27.69 -15.38 -38.13
CA THR A 16 28.52 -14.19 -38.08
C THR A 16 28.78 -13.92 -36.61
N ALA A 17 30.03 -14.08 -36.20
CA ALA A 17 30.50 -13.74 -34.87
C ALA A 17 29.98 -12.34 -34.49
N PRO A 18 29.30 -12.17 -33.34
CA PRO A 18 28.80 -10.86 -32.95
C PRO A 18 29.99 -9.92 -32.76
N ASP A 19 29.96 -8.79 -33.46
CA ASP A 19 30.90 -7.69 -33.24
C ASP A 19 30.90 -7.32 -31.74
N ARG A 20 32.05 -6.93 -31.19
CA ARG A 20 32.23 -6.49 -29.79
C ARG A 20 31.21 -5.42 -29.40
N ALA A 21 30.74 -4.61 -30.35
CA ALA A 21 29.68 -3.63 -30.15
C ALA A 21 28.31 -4.28 -29.84
N GLY A 22 27.96 -5.39 -30.50
CA GLY A 22 26.75 -6.14 -30.24
C GLY A 22 26.77 -6.81 -28.86
N PHE A 23 27.93 -7.36 -28.45
CA PHE A 23 28.08 -7.99 -27.13
C PHE A 23 27.90 -6.99 -25.98
N ARG A 24 28.43 -5.77 -26.09
CA ARG A 24 28.18 -4.69 -25.13
C ARG A 24 26.72 -4.26 -25.07
N PHE A 25 26.06 -4.17 -26.23
CA PHE A 25 24.65 -3.80 -26.29
C PHE A 25 23.75 -4.82 -25.57
N TYR A 26 24.06 -6.12 -25.72
CA TYR A 26 23.35 -7.16 -24.99
C TYR A 26 23.65 -7.12 -23.49
N GLU A 27 24.88 -6.87 -23.05
CA GLU A 27 25.17 -6.72 -21.61
C GLU A 27 24.50 -5.50 -20.98
N GLU A 28 24.51 -4.34 -21.65
CA GLU A 28 23.84 -3.13 -21.16
C GLU A 28 22.31 -3.33 -21.08
N LEU A 29 21.73 -4.00 -22.06
CA LEU A 29 20.29 -4.29 -22.08
C LEU A 29 19.91 -5.36 -21.05
N PHE A 30 20.79 -6.34 -20.81
CA PHE A 30 20.58 -7.39 -19.81
C PHE A 30 20.75 -6.84 -18.38
N MET A 31 21.77 -5.99 -18.12
CA MET A 31 21.91 -5.26 -16.86
C MET A 31 20.71 -4.35 -16.61
N SER A 32 20.26 -3.59 -17.61
CA SER A 32 19.09 -2.71 -17.49
C SER A 32 17.80 -3.49 -17.16
N ILE A 33 17.57 -4.64 -17.80
CA ILE A 33 16.41 -5.49 -17.50
C ILE A 33 16.52 -6.07 -16.09
N TYR A 34 17.72 -6.48 -15.67
CA TYR A 34 17.96 -6.97 -14.31
C TYR A 34 17.66 -5.89 -13.27
N ASP A 35 18.18 -4.68 -13.44
CA ASP A 35 17.94 -3.57 -12.51
C ASP A 35 16.45 -3.22 -12.42
N ILE A 36 15.74 -3.12 -13.55
CA ILE A 36 14.28 -2.91 -13.57
C ILE A 36 13.54 -4.04 -12.84
N SER A 37 13.99 -5.29 -13.00
CA SER A 37 13.36 -6.44 -12.33
C SER A 37 13.61 -6.44 -10.82
N VAL A 38 14.81 -6.08 -10.38
CA VAL A 38 15.19 -6.03 -8.96
C VAL A 38 14.47 -4.87 -8.27
N GLU A 39 14.43 -3.68 -8.88
CA GLU A 39 13.68 -2.54 -8.35
C GLU A 39 12.19 -2.86 -8.21
N ARG A 40 11.58 -3.51 -9.21
CA ARG A 40 10.17 -3.92 -9.13
C ARG A 40 9.93 -4.96 -8.04
N ILE A 41 10.80 -5.96 -7.90
CA ILE A 41 10.69 -6.97 -6.83
C ILE A 41 10.83 -6.31 -5.46
N HIS A 42 11.79 -5.40 -5.30
CA HIS A 42 12.01 -4.66 -4.07
C HIS A 42 10.81 -3.77 -3.72
N ALA A 43 10.28 -3.01 -4.69
CA ALA A 43 9.09 -2.19 -4.52
C ALA A 43 7.85 -3.04 -4.17
N CYS A 44 7.65 -4.18 -4.83
CA CYS A 44 6.58 -5.11 -4.49
C CYS A 44 6.73 -5.69 -3.08
N THR A 45 7.95 -5.99 -2.65
CA THR A 45 8.24 -6.53 -1.31
C THR A 45 7.96 -5.47 -0.24
N LEU A 46 8.41 -4.23 -0.46
CA LEU A 46 8.13 -3.11 0.44
C LEU A 46 6.62 -2.82 0.55
N SER A 47 5.90 -2.78 -0.56
CA SER A 47 4.45 -2.60 -0.57
C SER A 47 3.72 -3.73 0.15
N THR A 48 4.18 -4.98 0.00
CA THR A 48 3.60 -6.13 0.71
C THR A 48 3.82 -6.04 2.21
N THR A 49 5.03 -5.71 2.66
CA THR A 49 5.34 -5.55 4.09
C THR A 49 4.56 -4.39 4.69
N ALA A 50 4.49 -3.25 3.99
CA ALA A 50 3.69 -2.10 4.42
C ALA A 50 2.21 -2.45 4.57
N PHE A 51 1.65 -3.22 3.63
CA PHE A 51 0.28 -3.71 3.70
C PHE A 51 0.05 -4.62 4.91
N ILE A 52 0.95 -5.57 5.17
CA ILE A 52 0.84 -6.48 6.32
C ILE A 52 0.89 -5.71 7.64
N MET A 53 1.81 -4.74 7.76
CA MET A 53 1.91 -3.90 8.96
C MET A 53 0.62 -3.11 9.18
N MET A 54 0.10 -2.46 8.14
CA MET A 54 -1.14 -1.70 8.24
C MET A 54 -2.33 -2.57 8.66
N ILE A 55 -2.48 -3.77 8.08
CA ILE A 55 -3.56 -4.68 8.49
C ILE A 55 -3.38 -5.14 9.94
N SER A 56 -2.14 -5.41 10.37
CA SER A 56 -1.84 -5.78 11.76
C SER A 56 -2.24 -4.67 12.74
N ASP A 57 -1.96 -3.41 12.40
CA ASP A 57 -2.33 -2.26 13.22
C ASP A 57 -3.86 -2.08 13.30
N ILE A 58 -4.56 -2.27 12.17
CA ILE A 58 -6.03 -2.24 12.11
C ILE A 58 -6.63 -3.37 12.96
N GLU A 59 -6.13 -4.60 12.83
CA GLU A 59 -6.58 -5.74 13.63
C GLU A 59 -6.36 -5.50 15.12
N GLY A 60 -5.22 -4.91 15.51
CA GLY A 60 -4.93 -4.51 16.88
C GLY A 60 -5.96 -3.52 17.41
N ALA A 61 -6.26 -2.46 16.66
CA ALA A 61 -7.27 -1.46 17.05
C ALA A 61 -8.68 -2.09 17.20
N LEU A 62 -9.06 -2.98 16.28
CA LEU A 62 -10.33 -3.72 16.38
C LEU A 62 -10.38 -4.64 17.60
N GLN A 63 -9.27 -5.30 17.95
CA GLN A 63 -9.18 -6.11 19.16
C GLN A 63 -9.34 -5.26 20.42
N VAL A 64 -8.78 -4.05 20.46
CA VAL A 64 -8.98 -3.10 21.57
C VAL A 64 -10.45 -2.73 21.69
N ILE A 65 -11.10 -2.31 20.60
CA ILE A 65 -12.55 -2.00 20.61
C ILE A 65 -13.35 -3.19 21.15
N ASN A 66 -13.05 -4.39 20.64
CA ASN A 66 -13.78 -5.60 21.03
C ASN A 66 -13.55 -5.94 22.52
N ALA A 67 -12.33 -5.81 23.02
CA ALA A 67 -12.00 -6.02 24.42
C ALA A 67 -12.71 -5.02 25.34
N LEU A 68 -12.71 -3.74 24.98
CA LEU A 68 -13.44 -2.71 25.73
C LEU A 68 -14.95 -3.02 25.77
N ASN A 69 -15.53 -3.40 24.62
CA ASN A 69 -16.94 -3.81 24.53
C ASN A 69 -17.26 -5.02 25.42
N HIS A 70 -16.46 -6.09 25.35
CA HIS A 70 -16.70 -7.31 26.12
C HIS A 70 -16.50 -7.14 27.62
N CYS A 71 -15.50 -6.34 28.02
CA CYS A 71 -15.21 -6.07 29.42
C CYS A 71 -16.15 -5.01 30.02
N GLY A 72 -17.00 -4.37 29.22
CA GLY A 72 -17.91 -3.31 29.67
C GLY A 72 -17.18 -2.08 30.22
N VAL A 73 -15.96 -1.83 29.75
CA VAL A 73 -15.14 -0.70 30.22
C VAL A 73 -15.76 0.58 29.65
N PRO A 74 -16.19 1.55 30.49
CA PRO A 74 -16.68 2.82 29.99
C PRO A 74 -15.55 3.59 29.29
N ASP A 75 -15.85 4.26 28.20
CA ASP A 75 -14.86 5.08 27.50
C ASP A 75 -14.36 6.22 28.38
N HIS A 76 -13.06 6.46 28.37
CA HIS A 76 -12.51 7.76 28.69
C HIS A 76 -12.76 8.70 27.49
N ILE A 77 -12.98 9.98 27.79
CA ILE A 77 -13.09 11.04 26.79
C ILE A 77 -11.75 11.78 26.79
N ASP A 78 -11.08 11.80 25.65
CA ASP A 78 -9.80 12.48 25.50
C ASP A 78 -9.93 14.02 25.48
N GLU A 79 -8.81 14.71 25.32
CA GLU A 79 -8.75 16.18 25.26
C GLU A 79 -9.54 16.77 24.08
N ASP A 80 -9.71 15.99 23.00
CA ASP A 80 -10.41 16.37 21.78
C ASP A 80 -11.91 16.00 21.83
N GLY A 81 -12.37 15.37 22.91
CA GLY A 81 -13.77 15.01 23.13
C GLY A 81 -14.16 13.65 22.57
N TRP A 82 -13.19 12.82 22.15
CA TRP A 82 -13.43 11.51 21.58
C TRP A 82 -13.40 10.40 22.63
N PRO A 83 -14.40 9.50 22.62
CA PRO A 83 -14.34 8.24 23.36
C PRO A 83 -13.17 7.37 22.89
N ASP A 84 -12.56 6.59 23.79
CA ASP A 84 -11.46 5.66 23.50
C ASP A 84 -11.74 4.77 22.28
N ARG A 85 -12.95 4.17 22.20
CA ARG A 85 -13.37 3.35 21.04
C ARG A 85 -13.44 4.16 19.74
N THR A 86 -13.94 5.39 19.81
CA THR A 86 -14.01 6.28 18.65
C THR A 86 -12.60 6.67 18.18
N MET A 87 -11.64 6.84 19.10
CA MET A 87 -10.25 7.08 18.75
C MET A 87 -9.59 5.92 17.99
N GLN A 88 -9.93 4.68 18.33
CA GLN A 88 -9.48 3.51 17.56
C GLN A 88 -10.03 3.54 16.13
N ILE A 89 -11.30 3.89 15.95
CA ILE A 89 -11.93 4.01 14.63
C ILE A 89 -11.32 5.18 13.83
N LEU A 90 -11.05 6.31 14.50
CA LEU A 90 -10.39 7.47 13.89
C LEU A 90 -8.99 7.09 13.37
N SER A 91 -8.21 6.37 14.18
CA SER A 91 -6.88 5.88 13.82
C SER A 91 -6.93 4.95 12.60
N ILE A 92 -7.87 4.00 12.58
CA ILE A 92 -8.11 3.12 11.42
C ILE A 92 -8.43 3.94 10.17
N ALA A 93 -9.36 4.90 10.27
CA ALA A 93 -9.73 5.75 9.15
C ALA A 93 -8.54 6.55 8.61
N GLN A 94 -7.72 7.10 9.51
CA GLN A 94 -6.52 7.86 9.16
C GLN A 94 -5.47 7.00 8.44
N MET A 95 -5.20 5.78 8.93
CA MET A 95 -4.29 4.85 8.25
C MET A 95 -4.77 4.52 6.84
N LEU A 96 -6.07 4.27 6.67
CA LEU A 96 -6.67 3.96 5.37
C LEU A 96 -6.64 5.15 4.42
N GLY A 97 -6.94 6.36 4.91
CA GLY A 97 -6.87 7.58 4.10
C GLY A 97 -5.45 7.85 3.60
N HIS A 98 -4.46 7.70 4.48
CA HIS A 98 -3.05 7.82 4.12
C HIS A 98 -2.64 6.77 3.08
N ALA A 99 -2.94 5.49 3.34
CA ALA A 99 -2.56 4.41 2.45
C ALA A 99 -3.23 4.50 1.06
N SER A 100 -4.47 4.98 1.01
CA SER A 100 -5.20 5.25 -0.23
C SER A 100 -4.52 6.33 -1.06
N GLU A 101 -4.18 7.47 -0.47
CA GLU A 101 -3.58 8.59 -1.19
C GLU A 101 -2.11 8.33 -1.58
N ALA A 102 -1.36 7.65 -0.71
CA ALA A 102 0.00 7.24 -0.98
C ALA A 102 0.10 6.02 -1.92
N GLN A 103 -1.03 5.47 -2.37
CA GLN A 103 -1.11 4.30 -3.26
C GLN A 103 -0.30 3.10 -2.76
N LEU A 104 -0.25 2.92 -1.44
CA LEU A 104 0.57 1.88 -0.80
C LEU A 104 0.01 0.47 -1.01
N ILE A 105 -1.26 0.39 -1.40
CA ILE A 105 -2.03 -0.86 -1.47
C ILE A 105 -2.59 -1.00 -2.88
N PRO A 106 -2.42 -2.17 -3.52
CA PRO A 106 -3.11 -2.47 -4.76
C PRO A 106 -4.64 -2.44 -4.58
N ASP A 107 -5.36 -1.79 -5.48
CA ASP A 107 -6.82 -1.61 -5.43
C ASP A 107 -7.60 -2.90 -5.09
N ARG A 108 -7.17 -4.03 -5.67
CA ARG A 108 -7.80 -5.35 -5.44
C ARG A 108 -7.72 -5.83 -3.98
N LEU A 109 -6.64 -5.51 -3.28
CA LEU A 109 -6.50 -5.83 -1.85
C LEU A 109 -7.29 -4.82 -1.02
N PHE A 110 -7.26 -3.55 -1.41
CA PHE A 110 -8.03 -2.51 -0.74
C PHE A 110 -9.53 -2.85 -0.71
N GLU A 111 -10.15 -3.14 -1.85
CA GLU A 111 -11.58 -3.48 -1.93
C GLU A 111 -11.97 -4.67 -1.05
N ARG A 112 -11.13 -5.70 -1.00
CA ARG A 112 -11.43 -6.94 -0.26
C ARG A 112 -11.38 -6.77 1.26
N TYR A 113 -10.49 -5.93 1.76
CA TYR A 113 -10.24 -5.79 3.20
C TYR A 113 -10.85 -4.53 3.80
N VAL A 114 -11.10 -3.49 3.00
CA VAL A 114 -11.46 -2.16 3.49
C VAL A 114 -12.97 -1.90 3.45
N ALA A 115 -13.72 -2.55 2.55
CA ALA A 115 -15.17 -2.31 2.43
C ALA A 115 -15.92 -2.55 3.74
N ASP A 116 -15.65 -3.66 4.42
CA ASP A 116 -16.28 -3.98 5.70
C ASP A 116 -15.84 -3.04 6.82
N LEU A 117 -14.58 -2.58 6.78
CA LEU A 117 -14.04 -1.60 7.74
C LEU A 117 -14.72 -0.24 7.59
N ILE A 118 -14.98 0.21 6.36
CA ILE A 118 -15.71 1.45 6.08
C ILE A 118 -17.12 1.37 6.67
N VAL A 119 -17.81 0.25 6.44
CA VAL A 119 -19.17 0.05 6.97
C VAL A 119 -19.15 0.07 8.51
N LEU A 120 -18.22 -0.65 9.13
CA LEU A 120 -18.07 -0.69 10.58
C LEU A 120 -17.75 0.69 11.16
N GLY A 121 -16.84 1.43 10.53
CA GLY A 121 -16.44 2.77 10.92
C GLY A 121 -17.62 3.74 10.89
N HIS A 122 -18.39 3.75 9.81
CA HIS A 122 -19.60 4.58 9.69
C HIS A 122 -20.70 4.20 10.67
N GLN A 123 -20.86 2.91 10.99
CA GLN A 123 -21.83 2.45 11.99
C GLN A 123 -21.42 2.84 13.41
N THR A 124 -20.13 2.94 13.68
CA THR A 124 -19.61 3.32 15.00
C THR A 124 -19.69 4.84 15.19
N ASP A 125 -19.05 5.59 14.30
CA ASP A 125 -19.10 7.06 14.28
C ASP A 125 -18.71 7.58 12.89
N ALA A 126 -19.73 7.94 12.10
CA ALA A 126 -19.51 8.44 10.74
C ALA A 126 -18.77 9.77 10.69
N TYR A 127 -18.86 10.61 11.71
CA TYR A 127 -18.16 11.88 11.73
C TYR A 127 -16.67 11.67 12.00
N ALA A 128 -16.34 10.92 13.05
CA ALA A 128 -14.96 10.60 13.40
C ALA A 128 -14.26 9.83 12.27
N TRP A 129 -14.96 8.90 11.63
CA TRP A 129 -14.45 8.19 10.44
C TRP A 129 -14.05 9.15 9.32
N ASN A 130 -14.98 10.02 8.90
CA ASN A 130 -14.72 10.96 7.82
C ASN A 130 -13.60 11.96 8.15
N TYR A 131 -13.55 12.40 9.41
CA TYR A 131 -12.50 13.27 9.90
C TYR A 131 -11.13 12.59 9.83
N GLY A 132 -11.00 11.39 10.42
CA GLY A 132 -9.75 10.62 10.41
C GLY A 132 -9.28 10.31 9.00
N PHE A 133 -10.18 9.85 8.12
CA PHE A 133 -9.83 9.55 6.73
C PHE A 133 -9.27 10.77 5.99
N ARG A 134 -9.91 11.93 6.11
CA ARG A 134 -9.41 13.17 5.51
C ARG A 134 -8.06 13.58 6.08
N ALA A 135 -7.88 13.48 7.40
CA ALA A 135 -6.59 13.78 8.03
C ALA A 135 -5.47 12.87 7.49
N GLY A 136 -5.78 11.59 7.24
CA GLY A 136 -4.85 10.64 6.63
C GLY A 136 -4.45 11.04 5.21
N VAL A 137 -5.43 11.39 4.37
CA VAL A 137 -5.19 11.88 3.01
C VAL A 137 -4.34 13.14 3.02
N THR A 138 -4.68 14.12 3.85
CA THR A 138 -3.91 15.37 3.98
C THR A 138 -2.47 15.10 4.38
N ARG A 139 -2.23 14.20 5.35
CA ARG A 139 -0.88 13.84 5.76
C ARG A 139 -0.06 13.19 4.64
N ALA A 140 -0.67 12.31 3.83
CA ALA A 140 0.01 11.71 2.68
C ALA A 140 0.41 12.76 1.64
N ILE A 141 -0.45 13.76 1.42
CA ILE A 141 -0.18 14.89 0.52
C ILE A 141 0.99 15.73 1.07
N GLU A 142 0.97 16.07 2.36
CA GLU A 142 2.02 16.85 3.03
C GLU A 142 3.39 16.15 2.92
N LEU A 143 3.47 14.86 3.24
CA LEU A 143 4.70 14.08 3.12
C LEU A 143 5.24 14.05 1.70
N ARG A 144 4.37 13.93 0.70
CA ARG A 144 4.76 13.98 -0.72
C ARG A 144 5.36 15.33 -1.10
N TYR A 145 4.86 16.44 -0.53
CA TYR A 145 5.43 17.76 -0.75
C TYR A 145 6.79 17.92 -0.06
N GLU A 146 6.97 17.36 1.14
CA GLU A 146 8.25 17.39 1.87
C GLU A 146 9.34 16.60 1.13
N GLU A 147 9.02 15.47 0.52
CA GLU A 147 9.96 14.66 -0.28
C GLU A 147 10.44 15.36 -1.57
N GLN A 148 9.77 16.43 -1.99
CA GLN A 148 10.09 17.18 -3.22
C GLN A 148 10.93 18.44 -2.97
N MET A 149 11.17 18.82 -1.70
CA MET A 149 12.04 19.94 -1.31
C MET A 149 13.45 19.49 -0.98
#